data_AF-A0A959VRT3-F1
#
_entry.id   AF-A0A959VRT3-F1
#
_cell.length_a   1.000
_cell.length_b   1.000
_cell.length_c   1.000
_cell.angle_alpha   90.00
_cell.angle_beta   90.00
_cell.angle_gamma   90.00
#
_symmetry.space_group_name_H-M   'P 1'
#
loop_
_entity.id
_entity.type
_entity.pdbx_description
1 polymer ?
#
loop_
_entity_poly.entity_id
_entity_poly.type
_entity_poly.pdbx_seq_one_letter_code
_entity_poly.pdbx_strand_id
1 'polypeptide(L)'
;MTRGDIGDQGKDATGSAFAGLPVVFGIWLVSVTFVFLPLGLLLTDWIADPAGKSSGGLAGDPVFLAVFVGMVGIWTLIAPLCLTGWADRNIWKKRLGCRDLKPAEHARLDPLWQEVFARAGIHPDAYRLQMSDRPVQNAFAVGDGVITLDQGIL
;
A
#
# COMPACT_ATOMS: atom_id res chain seq x y z
N MET A 1 -5.42 -6.59 35.42
CA MET A 1 -6.57 -5.89 34.84
C MET A 1 -6.32 -4.39 34.91
N THR A 2 -5.78 -3.82 33.83
CA THR A 2 -5.82 -2.38 33.56
C THR A 2 -6.52 -2.24 32.23
N ARG A 3 -7.69 -1.61 32.30
CA ARG A 3 -8.61 -1.34 31.21
C ARG A 3 -7.90 -0.34 30.29
N GLY A 4 -7.38 -0.81 29.16
CA GLY A 4 -6.92 0.08 28.10
C GLY A 4 -8.14 0.81 27.57
N ASP A 5 -8.24 2.10 27.86
CA ASP A 5 -9.38 2.92 27.49
C ASP A 5 -9.51 2.97 25.97
N ILE A 6 -10.71 2.67 25.48
CA ILE A 6 -11.13 2.73 24.07
C ILE A 6 -10.84 4.13 23.45
N GLY A 7 -10.57 5.15 24.27
CA GLY A 7 -10.15 6.49 23.86
C GLY A 7 -8.70 6.62 23.34
N ASP A 8 -7.78 5.71 23.68
CA ASP A 8 -6.38 5.80 23.23
C ASP A 8 -6.17 5.28 21.80
N GLN A 9 -7.01 4.38 21.30
CA GLN A 9 -6.94 3.90 19.90
C GLN A 9 -7.16 5.03 18.88
N GLY A 10 -7.95 6.07 19.23
CA GLY A 10 -8.14 7.25 18.37
C GLY A 10 -6.88 8.11 18.27
N LYS A 11 -6.06 8.17 19.33
CA LYS A 11 -4.76 8.86 19.31
C LYS A 11 -3.73 8.08 18.49
N ASP A 12 -3.73 6.75 18.58
CA ASP A 12 -2.81 5.89 17.82
C ASP A 12 -3.13 5.86 16.31
N ALA A 13 -4.42 5.87 15.95
CA ALA A 13 -4.85 5.98 14.55
C ALA A 13 -4.42 7.33 13.92
N THR A 14 -4.50 8.42 14.70
CA THR A 14 -4.08 9.76 14.25
C THR A 14 -2.55 9.87 14.21
N GLY A 15 -1.84 9.31 15.20
CA GLY A 15 -0.38 9.24 15.23
C GLY A 15 0.21 8.42 14.08
N SER A 16 -0.44 7.30 13.70
CA SER A 16 -0.02 6.50 12.54
C SER A 16 -0.28 7.20 11.21
N ALA A 17 -1.36 7.98 11.09
CA ALA A 17 -1.64 8.80 9.90
C ALA A 17 -0.57 9.89 9.68
N PHE A 18 -0.14 10.57 10.76
CA PHE A 18 0.95 11.56 10.68
C PHE A 18 2.32 10.93 10.44
N ALA A 19 2.58 9.72 10.96
CA ALA A 19 3.80 8.97 10.66
C ALA A 19 3.85 8.45 9.20
N GLY A 20 2.68 8.18 8.60
CA GLY A 20 2.57 7.78 7.20
C GLY A 20 2.85 8.90 6.20
N LEU A 21 2.60 10.17 6.58
CA LEU A 21 2.77 11.33 5.69
C LEU A 21 4.20 11.47 5.13
N PRO A 22 5.28 11.42 5.95
CA PRO A 22 6.66 11.44 5.43
C PRO A 22 6.97 10.28 4.47
N VAL A 23 6.43 9.10 4.72
CA VAL A 23 6.64 7.91 3.87
C VAL A 23 5.94 8.10 2.53
N VAL A 24 4.66 8.51 2.54
CA VAL A 24 3.89 8.79 1.33
C VAL A 24 4.52 9.93 0.53
N PHE A 25 4.95 11.00 1.20
CA PHE A 25 5.66 12.11 0.58
C PHE A 25 7.00 11.66 -0.02
N GLY A 26 7.76 10.83 0.69
CA GLY A 26 9.02 10.26 0.19
C GLY A 26 8.82 9.42 -1.06
N ILE A 27 7.81 8.52 -1.06
CA ILE A 27 7.45 7.71 -2.24
C ILE A 27 7.04 8.63 -3.40
N TRP A 28 6.21 9.64 -3.13
CA TRP A 28 5.82 10.63 -4.14
C TRP A 28 7.04 11.35 -4.72
N LEU A 29 7.92 11.88 -3.89
CA LEU A 29 9.11 12.65 -4.30
C LEU A 29 10.07 11.80 -5.14
N VAL A 30 10.36 10.57 -4.69
CA VAL A 30 11.20 9.62 -5.43
C VAL A 30 10.56 9.28 -6.78
N SER A 31 9.25 9.02 -6.81
CA SER A 31 8.53 8.72 -8.07
C SER A 31 8.59 9.91 -9.03
N VAL A 32 8.33 11.13 -8.55
CA VAL A 32 8.38 12.34 -9.38
C VAL A 32 9.78 12.57 -9.94
N THR A 33 10.81 12.45 -9.10
CA THR A 33 12.19 12.79 -9.45
C THR A 33 12.83 11.75 -10.37
N PHE A 34 12.63 10.45 -10.07
CA PHE A 34 13.36 9.37 -10.74
C PHE A 34 12.54 8.61 -11.78
N VAL A 35 11.21 8.81 -11.82
CA VAL A 35 10.34 8.15 -12.81
C VAL A 35 9.69 9.18 -13.71
N PHE A 36 8.89 10.10 -13.16
CA PHE A 36 8.08 11.01 -13.98
C PHE A 36 8.90 12.09 -14.67
N LEU A 37 9.96 12.60 -14.04
CA LEU A 37 10.84 13.59 -14.65
C LEU A 37 11.57 13.03 -15.89
N PRO A 38 12.32 11.90 -15.80
CA PRO A 38 12.97 11.34 -16.98
C PRO A 38 11.95 10.85 -18.01
N LEU A 39 10.81 10.29 -17.59
CA LEU A 39 9.76 9.85 -18.51
C LEU A 39 9.10 11.03 -19.24
N GLY A 40 8.86 12.15 -18.56
CA GLY A 40 8.33 13.38 -19.16
C GLY A 40 9.29 13.94 -20.19
N LEU A 41 10.59 13.95 -19.90
CA LEU A 41 11.61 14.38 -20.87
C LEU A 41 11.64 13.46 -22.10
N LEU A 42 11.62 12.13 -21.90
CA LEU A 42 11.59 11.15 -22.99
C LEU A 42 10.33 11.27 -23.86
N LEU A 43 9.16 11.44 -23.24
CA LEU A 43 7.90 11.59 -23.97
C LEU A 43 7.87 12.92 -24.74
N THR A 44 8.41 13.99 -24.16
CA THR A 44 8.49 15.28 -24.85
C THR A 44 9.40 15.19 -26.06
N ASP A 45 10.59 14.59 -25.92
CA ASP A 45 11.51 14.37 -27.05
C ASP A 45 10.82 13.57 -28.17
N TRP A 46 10.12 12.49 -27.81
CA TRP A 46 9.38 11.67 -28.76
C TRP A 46 8.24 12.42 -29.49
N ILE A 47 7.54 13.31 -28.79
CA ILE A 47 6.40 14.07 -29.33
C ILE A 47 6.85 15.30 -30.13
N ALA A 48 7.82 16.05 -29.60
CA ALA A 48 8.24 17.36 -30.11
C ALA A 48 9.29 17.24 -31.23
N ASP A 49 10.11 16.19 -31.23
CA ASP A 49 11.17 16.00 -32.23
C ASP A 49 11.38 14.51 -32.57
N PRO A 50 10.44 13.87 -33.29
CA PRO A 50 10.58 12.47 -33.70
C PRO A 50 11.78 12.22 -34.64
N ALA A 51 12.48 13.27 -35.08
CA ALA A 51 13.64 13.24 -35.96
C ALA A 51 14.98 13.57 -35.26
N GLY A 52 14.99 13.89 -33.96
CA GLY A 52 16.17 14.00 -33.10
C GLY A 52 17.11 15.19 -33.37
N LYS A 53 16.60 16.37 -33.73
CA LYS A 53 17.41 17.53 -34.15
C LYS A 53 17.60 18.63 -33.10
N SER A 54 16.90 18.61 -31.97
CA SER A 54 16.91 19.74 -31.01
C SER A 54 16.96 19.29 -29.55
N SER A 55 18.18 19.02 -29.06
CA SER A 55 18.43 18.71 -27.63
C SER A 55 18.53 19.95 -26.72
N GLY A 56 18.35 21.15 -27.27
CA GLY A 56 18.52 22.41 -26.54
C GLY A 56 17.20 22.99 -26.05
N GLY A 57 16.77 22.61 -24.84
CA GLY A 57 15.73 23.36 -24.09
C GLY A 57 14.43 22.63 -23.76
N LEU A 58 14.40 21.29 -23.79
CA LEU A 58 13.19 20.48 -23.49
C LEU A 58 12.52 20.84 -22.15
N ALA A 59 13.28 21.20 -21.12
CA ALA A 59 12.71 21.55 -19.81
C ALA A 59 11.91 22.87 -19.81
N GLY A 60 12.15 23.76 -20.78
CA GLY A 60 11.39 25.00 -20.99
C GLY A 60 10.27 24.85 -22.03
N ASP A 61 10.13 23.67 -22.63
CA ASP A 61 9.13 23.40 -23.65
C ASP A 61 7.72 23.36 -23.00
N PRO A 62 6.73 24.12 -23.51
CA PRO A 62 5.36 24.03 -23.03
C PRO A 62 4.77 22.60 -23.15
N VAL A 63 5.23 21.79 -24.11
CA VAL A 63 4.84 20.38 -24.25
C VAL A 63 5.35 19.56 -23.07
N PHE A 64 6.60 19.76 -22.65
CA PHE A 64 7.15 19.09 -21.46
C PHE A 64 6.36 19.46 -20.21
N LEU A 65 6.09 20.75 -20.00
CA LEU A 65 5.31 21.19 -18.85
C LEU A 65 3.92 20.56 -18.83
N ALA A 66 3.22 20.51 -19.97
CA ALA A 66 1.89 19.90 -20.06
C ALA A 66 1.92 18.39 -19.76
N VAL A 67 2.87 17.65 -20.34
CA VAL A 67 3.05 16.20 -20.12
C VAL A 67 3.43 15.91 -18.68
N PHE A 68 4.44 16.61 -18.16
CA PHE A 68 4.94 16.39 -16.80
C PHE A 68 3.89 16.74 -15.74
N VAL A 69 3.24 17.90 -15.85
CA VAL A 69 2.17 18.30 -14.92
C VAL A 69 0.98 17.34 -15.00
N GLY A 70 0.60 16.88 -16.20
CA GLY A 70 -0.46 15.90 -16.37
C GLY A 70 -0.14 14.58 -15.66
N MET A 71 1.06 14.05 -15.88
CA MET A 71 1.50 12.78 -15.27
C MET A 71 1.63 12.89 -13.74
N VAL A 72 2.31 13.93 -13.25
CA VAL A 72 2.49 14.17 -11.81
C VAL A 72 1.14 14.46 -11.15
N GLY A 73 0.25 15.21 -11.80
CA GLY A 73 -1.10 15.50 -11.31
C GLY A 73 -1.93 14.23 -11.15
N ILE A 74 -1.99 13.39 -12.19
CA ILE A 74 -2.67 12.09 -12.13
C ILE A 74 -2.07 11.21 -11.03
N TRP A 75 -0.74 11.14 -10.94
CA TRP A 75 -0.07 10.36 -9.90
C TRP A 75 -0.39 10.88 -8.50
N THR A 76 -0.42 12.19 -8.29
CA THR A 76 -0.74 12.81 -7.00
C THR A 76 -2.16 12.49 -6.55
N LEU A 77 -3.10 12.34 -7.49
CA LEU A 77 -4.48 11.94 -7.18
C LEU A 77 -4.61 10.43 -6.91
N ILE A 78 -3.85 9.59 -7.61
CA ILE A 78 -3.94 8.13 -7.53
C ILE A 78 -3.09 7.55 -6.38
N ALA A 79 -1.90 8.10 -6.13
CA ALA A 79 -0.96 7.55 -5.17
C ALA A 79 -1.54 7.42 -3.75
N PRO A 80 -2.27 8.40 -3.20
CA PRO A 80 -2.94 8.23 -1.91
C PRO A 80 -3.96 7.09 -1.94
N LEU A 81 -4.72 6.93 -3.02
CA LEU A 81 -5.68 5.84 -3.15
C LEU A 81 -4.99 4.47 -3.20
N CYS A 82 -3.85 4.36 -3.90
CA CYS A 82 -3.04 3.14 -3.94
C CYS A 82 -2.34 2.81 -2.63
N LEU A 83 -2.00 3.82 -1.83
CA LEU A 83 -1.25 3.69 -0.57
C LEU A 83 -2.14 3.69 0.68
N THR A 84 -3.44 3.91 0.53
CA THR A 84 -4.41 3.79 1.63
C THR A 84 -4.90 2.36 1.77
N GLY A 85 -5.40 2.03 2.97
CA GLY A 85 -6.04 0.74 3.24
C GLY A 85 -7.25 0.43 2.35
N TRP A 86 -7.76 1.39 1.56
CA TRP A 86 -8.81 1.14 0.59
C TRP A 86 -8.35 0.25 -0.58
N ALA A 87 -7.19 0.52 -1.16
CA ALA A 87 -6.62 -0.33 -2.21
C ALA A 87 -6.27 -1.71 -1.66
N ASP A 88 -5.76 -1.77 -0.43
CA ASP A 88 -5.45 -3.01 0.25
C ASP A 88 -6.70 -3.89 0.43
N ARG A 89 -7.79 -3.29 0.93
CA ARG A 89 -9.05 -4.00 1.15
C ARG A 89 -9.78 -4.41 -0.13
N ASN A 90 -9.73 -3.61 -1.19
CA ASN A 90 -10.57 -3.84 -2.38
C ASN A 90 -9.85 -4.46 -3.57
N ILE A 91 -8.58 -4.12 -3.77
CA ILE A 91 -7.79 -4.57 -4.92
C ILE A 91 -6.94 -5.76 -4.52
N TRP A 92 -6.16 -5.63 -3.45
CA TRP A 92 -5.21 -6.67 -3.04
C TRP A 92 -5.90 -7.92 -2.53
N LYS A 93 -6.96 -7.81 -1.70
CA LYS A 93 -7.75 -8.98 -1.29
C LYS A 93 -8.27 -9.80 -2.48
N LYS A 94 -8.86 -9.12 -3.48
CA LYS A 94 -9.37 -9.80 -4.67
C LYS A 94 -8.26 -10.45 -5.49
N ARG A 95 -7.16 -9.74 -5.72
CA ARG A 95 -6.05 -10.22 -6.55
C ARG A 95 -5.29 -11.40 -5.90
N LEU A 96 -5.19 -11.39 -4.58
CA LEU A 96 -4.50 -12.44 -3.81
C LEU A 96 -5.44 -13.58 -3.39
N GLY A 97 -6.75 -13.46 -3.66
CA GLY A 97 -7.75 -14.45 -3.27
C GLY A 97 -7.93 -14.53 -1.75
N CYS A 98 -7.67 -13.43 -1.03
CA CYS A 98 -7.83 -13.36 0.42
C CYS A 98 -9.30 -13.24 0.77
N ARG A 99 -9.73 -14.05 1.73
CA ARG A 99 -11.06 -14.08 2.31
C ARG A 99 -10.98 -14.14 3.82
N ASP A 100 -12.11 -13.83 4.46
CA ASP A 100 -12.24 -14.04 5.88
C ASP A 100 -12.30 -15.55 6.20
N LEU A 101 -11.95 -15.89 7.44
CA LEU A 101 -11.95 -17.28 7.90
C LEU A 101 -13.37 -17.83 7.93
N LYS A 102 -13.52 -19.08 7.51
CA LYS A 102 -14.76 -19.84 7.75
C LYS A 102 -14.88 -20.13 9.25
N PRO A 103 -16.10 -20.33 9.79
CA PRO A 103 -16.30 -20.59 11.21
C PRO A 103 -15.46 -21.75 11.77
N ALA A 104 -15.30 -22.83 10.99
CA ALA A 104 -14.48 -23.98 11.39
C ALA A 104 -12.97 -23.67 11.42
N GLU A 105 -12.49 -22.84 10.48
CA GLU A 105 -11.08 -22.40 10.45
C GLU A 105 -10.80 -21.46 11.62
N HIS A 106 -11.75 -20.56 11.92
CA HIS A 106 -11.67 -19.67 13.07
C HIS A 106 -11.61 -20.46 14.37
N ALA A 107 -12.49 -21.44 14.59
CA ALA A 107 -12.49 -22.26 15.79
C ALA A 107 -11.18 -23.06 15.98
N ARG A 108 -10.54 -23.48 14.88
CA ARG A 108 -9.26 -24.21 14.91
C ARG A 108 -8.06 -23.28 15.19
N LEU A 109 -8.06 -22.08 14.61
CA LEU A 109 -6.92 -21.17 14.67
C LEU A 109 -6.95 -20.20 15.85
N ASP A 110 -8.14 -19.87 16.37
CA ASP A 110 -8.29 -18.89 17.46
C ASP A 110 -7.49 -19.26 18.71
N PRO A 111 -7.44 -20.53 19.21
CA PRO A 111 -6.61 -20.87 20.37
C PRO A 111 -5.11 -20.60 20.15
N LEU A 112 -4.59 -20.94 18.97
CA LEU A 112 -3.20 -20.69 18.58
C LEU A 112 -2.93 -19.19 18.43
N TRP A 113 -3.89 -18.46 17.86
CA TRP A 113 -3.83 -17.02 17.71
C TRP A 113 -3.71 -16.34 19.07
N GLN A 114 -4.61 -16.66 20.00
CA GLN A 114 -4.58 -16.11 21.37
C GLN A 114 -3.26 -16.43 22.07
N GLU A 115 -2.74 -17.65 21.92
CA GLU A 115 -1.46 -18.05 22.52
C GLU A 115 -0.28 -17.26 21.96
N VAL A 116 -0.18 -17.12 20.64
CA VAL A 116 0.89 -16.36 19.98
C VAL A 116 0.87 -14.90 20.41
N PHE A 117 -0.32 -14.28 20.44
CA PHE A 117 -0.48 -12.89 20.86
C PHE A 117 -0.18 -12.67 22.35
N ALA A 118 -0.61 -13.59 23.21
CA ALA A 118 -0.28 -13.56 24.63
C ALA A 118 1.23 -13.64 24.86
N ARG A 119 1.95 -14.51 24.13
CA ARG A 119 3.41 -14.63 24.20
C ARG A 119 4.14 -13.40 23.66
N ALA A 120 3.59 -12.78 22.62
CA ALA A 120 4.14 -11.55 22.05
C ALA A 120 3.85 -10.30 22.91
N GLY A 121 2.95 -10.39 23.89
CA GLY A 121 2.50 -9.24 24.68
C GLY A 121 1.68 -8.25 23.86
N ILE A 122 1.04 -8.69 22.78
CA ILE A 122 0.24 -7.86 21.88
C ILE A 122 -1.24 -8.21 22.07
N HIS A 123 -2.13 -7.23 21.98
CA HIS A 123 -3.57 -7.47 22.04
C HIS A 123 -4.03 -8.33 20.84
N PRO A 124 -4.85 -9.39 21.02
CA PRO A 124 -5.26 -10.29 19.94
C PRO A 124 -6.05 -9.61 18.82
N ASP A 125 -6.74 -8.51 19.15
CA ASP A 125 -7.49 -7.69 18.16
C ASP A 125 -6.61 -6.67 17.41
N ALA A 126 -5.31 -6.60 17.71
CA ALA A 126 -4.40 -5.69 17.01
C ALA A 126 -4.21 -6.09 15.53
N TYR A 127 -4.45 -7.36 15.19
CA TYR A 127 -4.34 -7.87 13.83
C TYR A 127 -5.55 -8.71 13.45
N ARG A 128 -5.91 -8.67 12.17
CA ARG A 128 -6.96 -9.51 11.57
C ARG A 128 -6.33 -10.66 10.82
N LEU A 129 -6.75 -11.87 11.15
CA LEU A 129 -6.35 -13.08 10.44
C LEU A 129 -7.26 -13.31 9.22
N GLN A 130 -6.67 -13.70 8.10
CA GLN A 130 -7.36 -14.04 6.85
C GLN A 130 -6.80 -15.31 6.25
N MET A 131 -7.53 -15.88 5.30
CA MET A 131 -7.13 -17.06 4.54
C MET A 131 -7.09 -16.73 3.05
N SER A 132 -6.11 -17.25 2.32
CA SER A 132 -6.12 -17.28 0.85
C SER A 132 -6.40 -18.70 0.37
N ASP A 133 -7.16 -18.82 -0.72
CA ASP A 133 -7.49 -20.13 -1.33
C ASP A 133 -6.32 -20.76 -2.12
N ARG A 134 -5.11 -20.22 -1.97
CA ARG A 134 -3.92 -20.76 -2.64
C ARG A 134 -3.48 -22.08 -1.98
N PRO A 135 -3.23 -23.15 -2.75
CA PRO A 135 -2.85 -24.46 -2.22
C PRO A 135 -1.34 -24.56 -1.92
N VAL A 136 -0.75 -23.50 -1.38
CA VAL A 136 0.68 -23.42 -1.04
C VAL A 136 0.83 -23.19 0.46
N GLN A 137 1.92 -23.70 1.03
CA GLN A 137 2.24 -23.50 2.43
C GLN A 137 3.01 -22.19 2.60
N ASN A 138 2.27 -21.10 2.79
CA ASN A 138 2.86 -19.76 2.87
C ASN A 138 1.97 -18.83 3.71
N ALA A 139 2.60 -17.82 4.31
CA ALA A 139 1.94 -16.81 5.12
C ALA A 139 2.55 -15.45 4.81
N PHE A 140 1.73 -14.41 4.76
CA PHE A 140 2.19 -13.05 4.51
C PHE A 140 1.38 -12.04 5.31
N ALA A 141 2.01 -10.91 5.62
CA ALA A 141 1.37 -9.77 6.25
C ALA A 141 1.30 -8.61 5.25
N VAL A 142 0.17 -7.91 5.24
CA VAL A 142 -0.02 -6.68 4.46
C VAL A 142 -0.36 -5.55 5.44
N GLY A 143 -0.30 -4.29 4.98
CA GLY A 143 -0.60 -3.13 5.80
C GLY A 143 -1.98 -3.20 6.49
N ASP A 144 -2.25 -2.26 7.39
CA ASP A 144 -3.53 -2.19 8.14
C ASP A 144 -3.80 -3.41 9.06
N GLY A 145 -2.71 -4.02 9.55
CA GLY A 145 -2.75 -5.08 10.57
C GLY A 145 -3.39 -6.38 10.06
N VAL A 146 -3.16 -6.78 8.81
CA VAL A 146 -3.74 -8.00 8.25
C VAL A 146 -2.66 -9.06 8.06
N ILE A 147 -2.91 -10.25 8.61
CA ILE A 147 -2.08 -11.45 8.42
C ILE A 147 -2.89 -12.47 7.65
N THR A 148 -2.35 -12.97 6.55
CA THR A 148 -3.01 -13.96 5.68
C THR A 148 -2.22 -15.26 5.67
N LEU A 149 -2.93 -16.37 5.86
CA LEU A 149 -2.41 -17.72 5.67
C LEU A 149 -2.91 -18.28 4.34
N ASP A 150 -2.05 -18.94 3.58
CA ASP A 150 -2.47 -19.71 2.40
C ASP A 150 -3.05 -21.07 2.87
N GLN A 151 -4.07 -21.57 2.17
CA GLN A 151 -4.81 -22.79 2.55
C GLN A 151 -3.90 -24.02 2.72
N GLY A 152 -2.76 -24.08 2.02
CA GLY A 152 -1.79 -25.17 2.16
C GLY A 152 -1.11 -25.26 3.54
N ILE A 153 -1.33 -24.29 4.44
CA ILE A 153 -0.90 -24.36 5.85
C ILE A 153 -1.82 -25.23 6.71
N LEU A 154 -3.10 -25.38 6.33
CA LEU A 154 -4.12 -26.08 7.11
C LEU A 154 -4.19 -27.59 6.85
#